data_AF-A0A165YKM1-F1
#
_entry.id   AF-A0A165YKM1-F1
#
_cell.length_a   1.000
_cell.length_b   1.000
_cell.length_c   1.000
_cell.angle_alpha   90.00
_cell.angle_beta   90.00
_cell.angle_gamma   90.00
#
_symmetry.space_group_name_H-M   'P 1'
#
loop_
_entity.id
_entity.type
_entity.pdbx_description
1 polymer ?
#
loop_
_entity_poly.entity_id
_entity_poly.type
_entity_poly.pdbx_seq_one_letter_code
_entity_poly.pdbx_strand_id
1 'polypeptide(L)'
;AGRAFGTGILPFEARRRAQKTARESRWSPFGKQEDWELAQWLMSSGLTQKKRDEFFKLPKIQRQGTSPWQTNRAFLKQIDKLPTGPDWECERIDVPMDEPEVEPEEGTPAAPEVVELWKRNPVDCIRELMGNPLFRRCMRYRPEQRYRDAAQQNRVYDEMWSGDWWWDLQKEMPSGATIAPVILASDKTQLTNFSGNRAAWPVYLTIGNIAKSVRRKPTKHATVLIGYLPIPKLAHLTTPERRSIEGWRIFHDAMERLLKPLVDAGKDGVDMVCADRKIRRVHPIVASYVADFPEQCEIADIKNSYCPVCHITPGERGTGETGQTRSMETALLVLRDWWNDNASSAAELFGYKKVWPFWATLPHQNIFQCFTPDIHHQLHKGNFKDHLVKWCCNWASEKDIDQRFKTMTSFNSLRHFSNGISKVKQWAGVEYKNMEKTFLSVIDGILPPDAIKAAQALLDFIHFARYPIHTDESLARMAGVLEDFHELKDIFTETGMCDKPGFDIPKIHAMSHYIEMIKLKGTADGYNTESPERLHIDFAKIAYRASNKVNPLKQMTLWLQRQEAINNQRIYVTW
;
A
#
# COMPACT_ATOMS: atom_id res chain seq x y z
N ALA A 1 24.39 14.59 -0.31
CA ALA A 1 22.94 14.38 -0.39
C ALA A 1 22.18 15.71 -0.36
N GLY A 2 21.12 15.85 -1.15
CA GLY A 2 20.12 16.93 -0.95
C GLY A 2 20.53 18.33 -1.38
N ARG A 3 21.57 18.48 -2.25
CA ARG A 3 22.11 19.80 -2.63
C ARG A 3 21.06 20.57 -3.42
N ALA A 4 20.89 21.84 -3.06
CA ALA A 4 20.09 22.77 -3.85
C ALA A 4 20.97 23.41 -4.93
N PHE A 5 20.49 23.43 -6.16
CA PHE A 5 21.18 24.05 -7.31
C PHE A 5 20.54 25.38 -7.72
N GLY A 6 19.41 25.73 -7.11
CA GLY A 6 18.72 27.00 -7.35
C GLY A 6 17.48 27.16 -6.47
N THR A 7 16.72 28.21 -6.76
CA THR A 7 15.41 28.46 -6.16
C THR A 7 14.35 28.52 -7.25
N GLY A 8 13.23 27.84 -7.02
CA GLY A 8 12.08 27.82 -7.93
C GLY A 8 10.84 28.44 -7.31
N ILE A 9 9.83 28.69 -8.14
CA ILE A 9 8.52 29.16 -7.73
C ILE A 9 7.62 27.94 -7.54
N LEU A 10 6.94 27.84 -6.39
CA LEU A 10 6.01 26.74 -6.13
C LEU A 10 4.75 26.86 -6.98
N PRO A 11 4.03 25.76 -7.27
CA PRO A 11 2.80 25.81 -8.07
C PRO A 11 1.76 26.83 -7.56
N PHE A 12 1.55 26.91 -6.24
CA PHE A 12 0.62 27.90 -5.66
C PHE A 12 1.09 29.34 -5.81
N GLU A 13 2.40 29.58 -5.72
CA GLU A 13 2.96 30.91 -5.94
C GLU A 13 2.85 31.33 -7.40
N ALA A 14 3.14 30.41 -8.33
CA ALA A 14 2.99 30.63 -9.76
C ALA A 14 1.52 30.95 -10.09
N ARG A 15 0.59 30.15 -9.55
CA ARG A 15 -0.85 30.39 -9.70
C ARG A 15 -1.28 31.74 -9.14
N ARG A 16 -0.84 32.10 -7.93
CA ARG A 16 -1.15 33.38 -7.31
C ARG A 16 -0.62 34.56 -8.13
N ARG A 17 0.58 34.44 -8.68
CA ARG A 17 1.15 35.46 -9.58
C ARG A 17 0.32 35.59 -10.84
N ALA A 18 -0.02 34.49 -11.49
CA ALA A 18 -0.86 34.48 -12.69
C ALA A 18 -2.24 35.13 -12.43
N GLN A 19 -2.90 34.79 -11.33
CA GLN A 19 -4.18 35.39 -10.93
C GLN A 19 -4.06 36.90 -10.70
N LYS A 20 -3.00 37.36 -10.02
CA LYS A 20 -2.75 38.80 -9.83
C LYS A 20 -2.54 39.53 -11.17
N THR A 21 -1.77 38.94 -12.09
CA THR A 21 -1.54 39.50 -13.42
C THR A 21 -2.83 39.59 -14.23
N ALA A 22 -3.66 38.54 -14.17
CA ALA A 22 -4.95 38.49 -14.85
C ALA A 22 -6.07 39.29 -14.13
N ARG A 23 -5.77 39.91 -12.97
CA ARG A 23 -6.74 40.60 -12.10
C ARG A 23 -7.92 39.70 -11.69
N GLU A 24 -7.65 38.41 -11.55
CA GLU A 24 -8.62 37.42 -11.10
C GLU A 24 -8.73 37.40 -9.58
N SER A 25 -9.92 37.09 -9.07
CA SER A 25 -10.11 36.87 -7.64
C SER A 25 -9.37 35.60 -7.19
N ARG A 26 -9.03 35.51 -5.90
CA ARG A 26 -8.45 34.26 -5.33
C ARG A 26 -9.40 33.06 -5.46
N TRP A 27 -10.69 33.34 -5.64
CA TRP A 27 -11.75 32.35 -5.82
C TRP A 27 -11.87 31.90 -7.27
N SER A 28 -11.18 32.54 -8.22
CA SER A 28 -11.18 32.14 -9.63
C SER A 28 -10.94 30.63 -9.78
N PRO A 29 -11.76 29.93 -10.57
CA PRO A 29 -12.71 30.45 -11.57
C PRO A 29 -14.07 30.91 -10.99
N PHE A 30 -14.31 30.80 -9.69
CA PHE A 30 -15.56 31.22 -9.05
C PHE A 30 -15.61 32.74 -8.88
N GLY A 31 -16.80 33.33 -9.07
CA GLY A 31 -16.97 34.78 -9.03
C GLY A 31 -16.70 35.36 -7.64
N LYS A 32 -17.14 34.65 -6.60
CA LYS A 32 -17.06 35.06 -5.20
C LYS A 32 -16.91 33.87 -4.25
N GLN A 33 -16.74 34.17 -2.96
CA GLN A 33 -16.53 33.17 -1.91
C GLN A 33 -17.71 32.22 -1.77
N GLU A 34 -18.94 32.74 -1.79
CA GLU A 34 -20.15 31.96 -1.58
C GLU A 34 -20.35 30.92 -2.69
N ASP A 35 -19.98 31.28 -3.94
CA ASP A 35 -20.01 30.37 -5.07
C ASP A 35 -19.00 29.23 -4.87
N TRP A 36 -17.80 29.54 -4.37
CA TRP A 36 -16.80 28.53 -4.04
C TRP A 36 -17.25 27.61 -2.91
N GLU A 37 -17.83 28.15 -1.84
CA GLU A 37 -18.34 27.37 -0.71
C GLU A 37 -19.46 26.41 -1.15
N LEU A 38 -20.38 26.89 -1.99
CA LEU A 38 -21.41 26.05 -2.59
C LEU A 38 -20.79 24.96 -3.49
N ALA A 39 -19.81 25.30 -4.34
CA ALA A 39 -19.12 24.32 -5.19
C ALA A 39 -18.44 23.22 -4.38
N GLN A 40 -17.70 23.61 -3.34
CA GLN A 40 -17.03 22.70 -2.44
C GLN A 40 -18.02 21.77 -1.76
N TRP A 41 -19.08 22.33 -1.17
CA TRP A 41 -20.11 21.54 -0.49
C TRP A 41 -20.80 20.56 -1.46
N LEU A 42 -21.19 21.00 -2.65
CA LEU A 42 -21.82 20.13 -3.64
C LEU A 42 -20.92 18.95 -4.04
N MET A 43 -19.61 19.18 -4.19
CA MET A 43 -18.65 18.13 -4.55
C MET A 43 -18.36 17.16 -3.40
N SER A 44 -18.36 17.64 -2.16
CA SER A 44 -18.09 16.81 -0.96
C SER A 44 -19.34 16.17 -0.34
N SER A 45 -20.55 16.61 -0.73
CA SER A 45 -21.82 16.17 -0.14
C SER A 45 -22.20 14.70 -0.40
N GLY A 46 -21.59 14.06 -1.40
CA GLY A 46 -21.99 12.73 -1.87
C GLY A 46 -23.27 12.72 -2.70
N LEU A 47 -23.83 13.88 -3.07
CA LEU A 47 -24.99 13.96 -3.95
C LEU A 47 -24.68 13.36 -5.33
N THR A 48 -25.62 12.58 -5.86
CA THR A 48 -25.54 12.05 -7.23
C THR A 48 -25.66 13.17 -8.25
N GLN A 49 -25.21 12.92 -9.50
CA GLN A 49 -25.36 13.90 -10.59
C GLN A 49 -26.84 14.32 -10.75
N LYS A 50 -27.75 13.34 -10.71
CA LYS A 50 -29.21 13.56 -10.75
C LYS A 50 -29.70 14.46 -9.62
N LYS A 51 -29.25 14.22 -8.38
CA LYS A 51 -29.65 15.05 -7.23
C LYS A 51 -29.11 16.47 -7.31
N ARG A 52 -27.91 16.67 -7.87
CA ARG A 52 -27.39 18.03 -8.15
C ARG A 52 -28.20 18.73 -9.24
N ASP A 53 -28.60 18.02 -10.29
CA ASP A 53 -29.51 18.57 -11.30
C ASP A 53 -30.89 18.93 -10.71
N GLU A 54 -31.44 18.10 -9.83
CA GLU A 54 -32.68 18.41 -9.09
C GLU A 54 -32.50 19.65 -8.21
N PHE A 55 -31.37 19.77 -7.49
CA PHE A 55 -31.04 20.93 -6.67
C PHE A 55 -31.03 22.24 -7.48
N PHE A 56 -30.36 22.27 -8.63
CA PHE A 56 -30.32 23.46 -9.49
C PHE A 56 -31.68 23.82 -10.11
N LYS A 57 -32.62 22.88 -10.16
CA LYS A 57 -33.99 23.10 -10.65
C LYS A 57 -34.99 23.51 -9.58
N LEU A 58 -34.61 23.53 -8.30
CA LEU A 58 -35.51 23.94 -7.23
C LEU A 58 -35.97 25.39 -7.45
N PRO A 59 -37.30 25.69 -7.38
CA PRO A 59 -37.81 27.04 -7.65
C PRO A 59 -37.17 28.12 -6.78
N LYS A 60 -36.84 27.81 -5.52
CA LYS A 60 -36.15 28.74 -4.61
C LYS A 60 -34.75 29.11 -5.13
N ILE A 61 -34.00 28.13 -5.62
CA ILE A 61 -32.64 28.31 -6.15
C ILE A 61 -32.66 29.14 -7.44
N GLN A 62 -33.63 28.88 -8.32
CA GLN A 62 -33.79 29.60 -9.58
C GLN A 62 -34.29 31.05 -9.38
N ARG A 63 -35.33 31.25 -8.56
CA ARG A 63 -35.96 32.58 -8.37
C ARG A 63 -35.06 33.60 -7.70
N GLN A 64 -34.20 33.16 -6.78
CA GLN A 64 -33.33 34.06 -6.03
C GLN A 64 -31.98 34.33 -6.73
N GLY A 65 -31.70 33.69 -7.88
CA GLY A 65 -30.40 33.81 -8.56
C GLY A 65 -29.21 33.36 -7.69
N THR A 66 -29.49 32.58 -6.64
CA THR A 66 -28.55 32.22 -5.57
C THR A 66 -27.49 31.22 -5.98
N SER A 67 -27.70 30.49 -7.09
CA SER A 67 -26.70 29.58 -7.67
C SER A 67 -26.16 30.18 -8.97
N PRO A 68 -24.82 30.21 -9.16
CA PRO A 68 -24.22 30.64 -10.42
C PRO A 68 -24.42 29.62 -11.56
N TRP A 69 -24.97 28.43 -11.27
CA TRP A 69 -25.21 27.37 -12.26
C TRP A 69 -26.68 26.97 -12.33
N GLN A 70 -27.14 26.72 -13.56
CA GLN A 70 -28.50 26.25 -13.88
C GLN A 70 -28.59 24.73 -14.04
N THR A 71 -27.46 24.04 -14.26
CA THR A 71 -27.39 22.60 -14.45
C THR A 71 -26.11 22.03 -13.84
N ASN A 72 -26.12 20.74 -13.50
CA ASN A 72 -24.93 20.03 -13.07
C ASN A 72 -23.85 20.02 -14.16
N ARG A 73 -24.24 20.02 -15.44
CA ARG A 73 -23.28 20.14 -16.56
C ARG A 73 -22.53 21.47 -16.53
N ALA A 74 -23.25 22.58 -16.35
CA ALA A 74 -22.63 23.91 -16.25
C ALA A 74 -21.74 24.03 -15.00
N PHE A 75 -22.19 23.46 -13.88
CA PHE A 75 -21.42 23.36 -12.65
C PHE A 75 -20.10 22.60 -12.85
N LEU A 76 -20.16 21.38 -13.38
CA LEU A 76 -18.98 20.55 -13.62
C LEU A 76 -18.02 21.21 -14.63
N LYS A 77 -18.53 21.89 -15.66
CA LYS A 77 -17.68 22.68 -16.58
C LYS A 77 -16.92 23.80 -15.86
N GLN A 78 -17.48 24.37 -14.80
CA GLN A 78 -16.77 25.34 -13.96
C GLN A 78 -15.71 24.68 -13.09
N ILE A 79 -15.98 23.48 -12.54
CA ILE A 79 -14.99 22.68 -11.81
C ILE A 79 -13.83 22.30 -12.72
N ASP A 80 -14.11 21.94 -13.97
CA ASP A 80 -13.10 21.53 -14.97
C ASP A 80 -12.13 22.66 -15.36
N LYS A 81 -12.39 23.92 -14.95
CA LYS A 81 -11.46 25.05 -15.11
C LYS A 81 -10.43 25.14 -13.98
N LEU A 82 -10.62 24.41 -12.88
CA LEU A 82 -9.64 24.38 -11.80
C LEU A 82 -8.38 23.64 -12.24
N PRO A 83 -7.20 24.07 -11.77
CA PRO A 83 -5.98 23.29 -11.96
C PRO A 83 -6.13 21.89 -11.38
N THR A 84 -5.80 20.89 -12.17
CA THR A 84 -5.79 19.48 -11.77
C THR A 84 -4.34 19.02 -11.55
N GLY A 85 -4.18 17.84 -10.95
CA GLY A 85 -2.89 17.17 -10.87
C GLY A 85 -2.48 16.54 -12.21
N PRO A 86 -1.50 15.62 -12.21
CA PRO A 86 -1.11 14.87 -13.40
C PRO A 86 -2.30 14.21 -14.10
N ASP A 87 -2.30 14.29 -15.44
CA ASP A 87 -3.38 13.80 -16.28
C ASP A 87 -3.49 12.26 -16.27
N TRP A 88 -4.69 11.79 -16.53
CA TRP A 88 -5.01 10.38 -16.72
C TRP A 88 -4.89 9.98 -18.19
N GLU A 89 -4.19 8.89 -18.42
CA GLU A 89 -4.06 8.23 -19.71
C GLU A 89 -4.69 6.84 -19.65
N CYS A 90 -5.24 6.39 -20.78
CA CYS A 90 -5.75 5.03 -20.94
C CYS A 90 -4.95 4.35 -22.03
N GLU A 91 -4.25 3.28 -21.66
CA GLU A 91 -3.54 2.41 -22.58
C GLU A 91 -4.32 1.10 -22.72
N ARG A 92 -4.45 0.60 -23.95
CA ARG A 92 -5.10 -0.68 -24.23
C ARG A 92 -4.03 -1.75 -24.34
N ILE A 93 -4.23 -2.87 -23.64
CA ILE A 93 -3.35 -4.02 -23.67
C ILE A 93 -4.15 -5.17 -24.29
N ASP A 94 -3.68 -5.66 -25.43
CA ASP A 94 -4.25 -6.81 -26.11
C ASP A 94 -3.79 -8.08 -25.40
N VAL A 95 -4.73 -8.91 -24.96
CA VAL A 95 -4.43 -10.22 -24.38
C VAL A 95 -4.24 -11.20 -25.53
N PRO A 96 -3.06 -11.85 -25.65
CA PRO A 96 -2.81 -12.84 -26.69
C PRO A 96 -3.85 -13.96 -26.62
N MET A 97 -4.39 -14.34 -27.78
CA MET A 97 -5.17 -15.56 -27.93
C MET A 97 -4.22 -16.71 -28.25
N ASP A 98 -4.28 -17.81 -27.52
CA ASP A 98 -3.64 -19.06 -27.97
C ASP A 98 -4.28 -19.50 -29.30
N GLU A 99 -3.50 -20.13 -30.19
CA GLU A 99 -4.05 -20.89 -31.31
C GLU A 99 -5.00 -21.97 -30.74
N PRO A 100 -6.23 -22.08 -31.25
CA PRO A 100 -7.18 -23.02 -30.67
C PRO A 100 -6.68 -24.45 -30.92
N GLU A 101 -6.60 -25.28 -29.86
CA GLU A 101 -6.25 -26.71 -29.95
C GLU A 101 -7.28 -27.52 -30.79
N VAL A 102 -8.42 -26.92 -31.13
CA VAL A 102 -9.50 -27.48 -31.95
C VAL A 102 -10.00 -26.41 -32.90
N GLU A 103 -10.12 -26.70 -34.19
CA GLU A 103 -10.73 -25.75 -35.13
C GLU A 103 -12.12 -25.33 -34.63
N PRO A 104 -12.42 -24.02 -34.55
CA PRO A 104 -13.73 -23.58 -34.10
C PRO A 104 -14.81 -24.11 -35.05
N GLU A 105 -15.82 -24.79 -34.49
CA GLU A 105 -17.07 -25.07 -35.21
C GLU A 105 -17.59 -23.75 -35.79
N GLU A 106 -18.04 -23.79 -37.05
CA GLU A 106 -18.40 -22.60 -37.84
C GLU A 106 -19.20 -21.56 -37.05
N GLY A 107 -18.65 -20.33 -36.97
CA GLY A 107 -19.45 -19.15 -36.72
C GLY A 107 -19.19 -18.37 -35.42
N THR A 108 -17.94 -18.16 -35.01
CA THR A 108 -17.33 -16.84 -34.68
C THR A 108 -15.99 -17.04 -33.96
N PRO A 109 -14.85 -16.57 -34.50
CA PRO A 109 -13.62 -16.57 -33.73
C PRO A 109 -13.80 -15.70 -32.47
N ALA A 110 -13.37 -16.19 -31.32
CA ALA A 110 -13.38 -15.43 -30.08
C ALA A 110 -12.53 -14.16 -30.27
N ALA A 111 -13.15 -12.98 -30.12
CA ALA A 111 -12.45 -11.72 -30.24
C ALA A 111 -11.36 -11.62 -29.14
N PRO A 112 -10.17 -11.09 -29.45
CA PRO A 112 -9.12 -10.90 -28.45
C PRO A 112 -9.65 -10.06 -27.30
N GLU A 113 -9.40 -10.52 -26.08
CA GLU A 113 -9.73 -9.73 -24.89
C GLU A 113 -8.81 -8.51 -24.86
N VAL A 114 -9.40 -7.31 -24.82
CA VAL A 114 -8.64 -6.07 -24.66
C VAL A 114 -8.93 -5.48 -23.30
N VAL A 115 -7.87 -5.27 -22.52
CA VAL A 115 -7.96 -4.69 -21.18
C VAL A 115 -7.41 -3.27 -21.16
N GLU A 116 -7.92 -2.44 -20.25
CA GLU A 116 -7.53 -1.04 -20.11
C GLU A 116 -6.63 -0.84 -18.88
N LEU A 117 -5.44 -0.28 -19.11
CA LEU A 117 -4.59 0.30 -18.07
C LEU A 117 -4.86 1.80 -18.00
N TRP A 118 -5.48 2.25 -16.92
CA TRP A 118 -5.60 3.68 -16.63
C TRP A 118 -4.44 4.12 -15.76
N LYS A 119 -3.64 5.08 -16.21
CA LYS A 119 -2.41 5.48 -15.53
C LYS A 119 -2.19 6.98 -15.51
N ARG A 120 -1.39 7.44 -14.54
CA ARG A 120 -0.79 8.77 -14.46
C ARG A 120 0.72 8.63 -14.47
N ASN A 121 1.42 9.61 -15.03
CA ASN A 121 2.88 9.60 -14.98
C ASN A 121 3.36 9.67 -13.51
N PRO A 122 4.07 8.65 -13.00
CA PRO A 122 4.50 8.61 -11.60
C PRO A 122 5.54 9.69 -11.28
N VAL A 123 6.35 10.14 -12.25
CA VAL A 123 7.32 11.23 -12.05
C VAL A 123 6.60 12.56 -11.81
N ASP A 124 5.50 12.81 -12.53
CA ASP A 124 4.69 14.01 -12.36
C ASP A 124 3.96 14.00 -11.01
N CYS A 125 3.43 12.85 -10.62
CA CYS A 125 2.87 12.63 -9.28
C CYS A 125 3.90 12.91 -8.16
N ILE A 126 5.14 12.45 -8.32
CA ILE A 126 6.22 12.73 -7.37
C ILE A 126 6.57 14.21 -7.37
N ARG A 127 6.59 14.87 -8.53
CA ARG A 127 6.85 16.32 -8.62
C ARG A 127 5.78 17.12 -7.87
N GLU A 128 4.51 16.72 -7.97
CA GLU A 128 3.42 17.33 -7.19
C GLU A 128 3.65 17.17 -5.69
N LEU A 129 3.96 15.95 -5.22
CA LEU A 129 4.25 15.69 -3.80
C LEU A 129 5.46 16.50 -3.31
N MET A 130 6.56 16.48 -4.07
CA MET A 130 7.80 17.18 -3.74
C MET A 130 7.61 18.70 -3.68
N GLY A 131 6.82 19.26 -4.60
CA GLY A 131 6.55 20.69 -4.71
C GLY A 131 5.39 21.20 -3.87
N ASN A 132 4.74 20.35 -3.07
CA ASN A 132 3.59 20.76 -2.27
C ASN A 132 4.01 21.56 -1.03
N PRO A 133 3.66 22.87 -0.91
CA PRO A 133 4.06 23.71 0.21
C PRO A 133 3.59 23.20 1.57
N LEU A 134 2.51 22.41 1.63
CA LEU A 134 2.00 21.85 2.87
C LEU A 134 2.97 20.88 3.53
N PHE A 135 3.82 20.22 2.74
CA PHE A 135 4.76 19.23 3.26
C PHE A 135 6.11 19.82 3.67
N ARG A 136 6.31 21.14 3.52
CA ARG A 136 7.59 21.81 3.79
C ARG A 136 8.17 21.49 5.17
N ARG A 137 7.33 21.37 6.21
CA ARG A 137 7.77 21.10 7.59
C ARG A 137 7.92 19.61 7.93
N CYS A 138 7.40 18.72 7.09
CA CYS A 138 7.38 17.29 7.32
C CYS A 138 8.10 16.49 6.21
N MET A 139 8.91 17.17 5.40
CA MET A 139 9.69 16.56 4.33
C MET A 139 11.19 16.53 4.69
N ARG A 140 11.90 15.50 4.24
CA ARG A 140 13.36 15.37 4.29
C ARG A 140 13.93 15.10 2.90
N TYR A 141 15.10 15.65 2.64
CA TYR A 141 15.79 15.57 1.33
C TYR A 141 17.15 14.86 1.41
N ARG A 142 17.46 14.27 2.56
CA ARG A 142 18.70 13.53 2.81
C ARG A 142 18.44 12.51 3.92
N PRO A 143 19.18 11.39 3.94
CA PRO A 143 19.17 10.48 5.06
C PRO A 143 19.93 11.09 6.25
N GLU A 144 19.68 10.58 7.43
CA GLU A 144 20.34 10.96 8.68
C GLU A 144 20.42 9.78 9.63
N GLN A 145 21.57 9.59 10.27
CA GLN A 145 21.71 8.66 11.39
C GLN A 145 21.49 9.43 12.69
N ARG A 146 20.69 8.84 13.59
CA ARG A 146 20.35 9.41 14.89
C ARG A 146 20.75 8.43 15.98
N TYR A 147 21.20 8.94 17.11
CA TYR A 147 21.69 8.14 18.23
C TYR A 147 21.11 8.67 19.55
N ARG A 148 20.92 7.78 20.53
CA ARG A 148 20.45 8.19 21.88
C ARG A 148 21.56 8.77 22.74
N ASP A 149 22.80 8.38 22.48
CA ASP A 149 23.97 8.73 23.25
C ASP A 149 24.99 9.54 22.41
N ALA A 150 25.84 10.30 23.10
CA ALA A 150 26.88 11.10 22.46
C ALA A 150 28.01 10.24 21.87
N ALA A 151 28.16 8.99 22.31
CA ALA A 151 29.16 8.05 21.81
C ALA A 151 28.73 7.35 20.51
N GLN A 152 27.50 7.60 20.04
CA GLN A 152 26.90 7.02 18.83
C GLN A 152 26.82 5.48 18.85
N GLN A 153 26.55 4.89 20.02
CA GLN A 153 26.50 3.43 20.20
C GLN A 153 25.10 2.84 20.14
N ASN A 154 24.05 3.64 20.34
CA ASN A 154 22.66 3.20 20.31
C ASN A 154 21.88 3.98 19.25
N ARG A 155 21.83 3.43 18.03
CA ARG A 155 21.18 4.03 16.88
C ARG A 155 19.67 4.04 17.03
N VAL A 156 19.02 5.02 16.41
CA VAL A 156 17.57 5.24 16.42
C VAL A 156 17.00 5.12 15.00
N TYR A 157 15.95 4.32 14.85
CA TYR A 157 15.21 4.08 13.62
C TYR A 157 13.74 4.48 13.82
N ASP A 158 13.21 5.37 12.97
CA ASP A 158 11.82 5.82 13.02
C ASP A 158 11.19 5.99 11.62
N GLU A 159 11.88 6.69 10.75
CA GLU A 159 11.42 7.13 9.43
C GLU A 159 12.34 6.57 8.34
N MET A 160 11.93 6.61 7.08
CA MET A 160 12.74 6.04 6.01
C MET A 160 14.11 6.73 5.85
N TRP A 161 14.20 8.03 6.17
CA TRP A 161 15.49 8.75 6.17
C TRP A 161 16.42 8.35 7.32
N SER A 162 15.93 7.62 8.33
CA SER A 162 16.78 7.04 9.39
C SER A 162 17.30 5.64 9.05
N GLY A 163 16.69 5.00 8.04
CA GLY A 163 17.01 3.65 7.64
C GLY A 163 18.27 3.53 6.79
N ASP A 164 18.91 2.37 6.89
CA ASP A 164 20.15 2.05 6.18
C ASP A 164 20.01 2.06 4.67
N TRP A 165 18.85 1.64 4.15
CA TRP A 165 18.65 1.60 2.70
C TRP A 165 18.85 2.98 2.05
N TRP A 166 18.29 4.05 2.63
CA TRP A 166 18.47 5.38 2.06
C TRP A 166 19.90 5.87 2.32
N TRP A 167 20.46 5.60 3.50
CA TRP A 167 21.83 6.00 3.81
C TRP A 167 22.86 5.40 2.84
N ASP A 168 22.79 4.09 2.59
CA ASP A 168 23.75 3.37 1.76
C ASP A 168 23.57 3.70 0.28
N LEU A 169 22.33 3.67 -0.22
CA LEU A 169 22.06 4.08 -1.59
C LEU A 169 22.52 5.51 -1.85
N GLN A 170 22.35 6.42 -0.89
CA GLN A 170 22.78 7.81 -1.04
C GLN A 170 24.29 7.98 -1.22
N LYS A 171 25.12 7.03 -0.76
CA LYS A 171 26.59 7.01 -0.98
C LYS A 171 26.95 6.63 -2.41
N GLU A 172 26.13 5.81 -3.05
CA GLU A 172 26.32 5.35 -4.44
C GLU A 172 25.83 6.39 -5.46
N MET A 173 24.93 7.29 -5.05
CA MET A 173 24.39 8.32 -5.93
C MET A 173 25.39 9.47 -6.20
N PRO A 174 25.27 10.17 -7.35
CA PRO A 174 26.08 11.34 -7.65
C PRO A 174 26.07 12.40 -6.55
N SER A 175 27.18 13.14 -6.42
CA SER A 175 27.31 14.18 -5.38
C SER A 175 26.20 15.22 -5.50
N GLY A 176 25.48 15.43 -4.40
CA GLY A 176 24.37 16.37 -4.33
C GLY A 176 23.00 15.81 -4.74
N ALA A 177 22.93 14.57 -5.25
CA ALA A 177 21.67 13.90 -5.57
C ALA A 177 20.71 13.86 -4.38
N THR A 178 19.41 13.92 -4.68
CA THR A 178 18.32 13.78 -3.73
C THR A 178 17.51 12.54 -4.09
N ILE A 179 17.49 11.53 -3.23
CA ILE A 179 16.63 10.37 -3.48
C ILE A 179 15.20 10.73 -3.07
N ALA A 180 14.23 10.33 -3.91
CA ALA A 180 12.83 10.27 -3.57
C ALA A 180 12.42 8.80 -3.43
N PRO A 181 12.42 8.24 -2.20
CA PRO A 181 12.07 6.85 -2.01
C PRO A 181 10.60 6.62 -2.34
N VAL A 182 10.30 5.91 -3.41
CA VAL A 182 8.93 5.62 -3.86
C VAL A 182 8.39 4.45 -3.05
N ILE A 183 7.22 4.66 -2.43
CA ILE A 183 6.49 3.63 -1.70
C ILE A 183 5.22 3.35 -2.49
N LEU A 184 5.10 2.11 -2.97
CA LEU A 184 3.96 1.63 -3.73
C LEU A 184 3.02 0.83 -2.83
N ALA A 185 1.75 0.79 -3.20
CA ALA A 185 0.79 -0.17 -2.67
C ALA A 185 -0.23 -0.50 -3.75
N SER A 186 -0.65 -1.76 -3.84
CA SER A 186 -1.72 -2.17 -4.73
C SER A 186 -2.45 -3.35 -4.13
N ASP A 187 -3.76 -3.33 -4.18
CA ASP A 187 -4.58 -4.48 -3.79
C ASP A 187 -5.89 -4.44 -4.59
N LYS A 188 -6.39 -5.63 -4.94
CA LYS A 188 -7.59 -5.81 -5.74
C LYS A 188 -8.82 -5.71 -4.85
N THR A 189 -9.56 -4.61 -4.97
CA THR A 189 -10.77 -4.38 -4.16
C THR A 189 -12.05 -4.68 -4.93
N GLN A 190 -13.01 -5.34 -4.27
CA GLN A 190 -14.39 -5.42 -4.74
C GLN A 190 -15.10 -4.07 -4.63
N LEU A 191 -15.89 -3.72 -5.64
CA LEU A 191 -16.63 -2.46 -5.76
C LEU A 191 -18.09 -2.57 -5.32
N THR A 192 -18.66 -3.78 -5.29
CA THR A 192 -20.01 -4.07 -4.79
C THR A 192 -19.97 -5.21 -3.76
N ASN A 193 -20.79 -5.11 -2.71
CA ASN A 193 -20.89 -6.14 -1.65
C ASN A 193 -21.93 -7.22 -1.98
N PHE A 194 -22.87 -6.93 -2.89
CA PHE A 194 -23.96 -7.83 -3.28
C PHE A 194 -24.15 -7.69 -4.79
N SER A 195 -24.04 -8.82 -5.49
CA SER A 195 -24.20 -9.03 -6.94
C SER A 195 -23.42 -8.09 -7.88
N GLY A 196 -22.49 -8.66 -8.65
CA GLY A 196 -21.89 -7.98 -9.81
C GLY A 196 -20.43 -8.30 -10.14
N ASN A 197 -19.69 -9.05 -9.31
CA ASN A 197 -18.27 -9.41 -9.51
C ASN A 197 -17.42 -8.27 -10.10
N ARG A 198 -17.65 -7.04 -9.62
CA ARG A 198 -16.91 -5.87 -10.12
C ARG A 198 -15.81 -5.54 -9.14
N ALA A 199 -14.58 -5.60 -9.62
CA ALA A 199 -13.40 -5.23 -8.88
C ALA A 199 -12.69 -4.05 -9.56
N ALA A 200 -11.83 -3.37 -8.80
CA ALA A 200 -10.82 -2.46 -9.31
C ALA A 200 -9.48 -2.82 -8.66
N TRP A 201 -8.39 -2.54 -9.37
CA TRP A 201 -7.06 -2.81 -8.87
C TRP A 201 -6.24 -1.51 -8.85
N PRO A 202 -6.46 -0.65 -7.84
CA PRO A 202 -5.73 0.60 -7.71
C PRO A 202 -4.25 0.39 -7.39
N VAL A 203 -3.40 1.28 -7.91
CA VAL A 203 -1.99 1.43 -7.52
C VAL A 203 -1.80 2.80 -6.89
N TYR A 204 -1.31 2.82 -5.67
CA TYR A 204 -1.01 4.03 -4.90
C TYR A 204 0.48 4.30 -4.85
N LEU A 205 0.83 5.58 -4.79
CA LEU A 205 2.19 6.06 -4.67
C LEU A 205 2.28 7.13 -3.56
N THR A 206 3.30 7.01 -2.72
CA THR A 206 3.77 8.08 -1.83
C THR A 206 5.29 8.08 -1.82
N ILE A 207 5.91 9.04 -1.12
CA ILE A 207 7.37 9.15 -1.03
C ILE A 207 7.85 9.14 0.42
N GLY A 208 8.92 8.39 0.69
CA GLY A 208 9.57 8.27 2.00
C GLY A 208 10.19 9.58 2.51
N ASN A 209 10.26 10.61 1.65
CA ASN A 209 10.61 11.97 2.06
C ASN A 209 9.59 12.57 3.02
N ILE A 210 8.31 12.16 2.95
CA ILE A 210 7.23 12.68 3.79
C ILE A 210 7.11 11.82 5.05
N ALA A 211 7.09 12.49 6.21
CA ALA A 211 6.91 11.84 7.51
C ALA A 211 5.73 10.86 7.52
N LYS A 212 5.93 9.67 8.09
CA LYS A 212 4.91 8.62 8.16
C LYS A 212 3.63 9.08 8.87
N SER A 213 3.75 9.97 9.85
CA SER A 213 2.61 10.57 10.57
C SER A 213 1.70 11.43 9.68
N VAL A 214 2.22 11.91 8.54
CA VAL A 214 1.48 12.65 7.52
C VAL A 214 0.97 11.69 6.44
N ARG A 215 1.80 10.75 5.97
CA ARG A 215 1.40 9.73 4.99
C ARG A 215 0.18 8.90 5.44
N ARG A 216 0.11 8.55 6.72
CA ARG A 216 -1.02 7.78 7.30
C ARG A 216 -2.34 8.53 7.42
N LYS A 217 -2.37 9.83 7.12
CA LYS A 217 -3.60 10.63 7.21
C LYS A 217 -4.13 10.85 5.79
N PRO A 218 -5.18 10.11 5.35
CA PRO A 218 -5.75 10.29 4.01
C PRO A 218 -6.13 11.74 3.70
N THR A 219 -6.59 12.48 4.72
CA THR A 219 -6.94 13.91 4.63
C THR A 219 -5.77 14.85 4.35
N LYS A 220 -4.53 14.37 4.45
CA LYS A 220 -3.32 15.12 4.09
C LYS A 220 -2.90 14.93 2.64
N HIS A 221 -3.51 13.99 1.91
CA HIS A 221 -3.26 13.76 0.48
C HIS A 221 -1.76 13.59 0.14
N ALA A 222 -1.02 12.94 1.03
CA ALA A 222 0.39 12.60 0.83
C ALA A 222 0.58 11.30 0.03
N THR A 223 -0.52 10.63 -0.32
CA THR A 223 -0.58 9.42 -1.14
C THR A 223 -1.52 9.69 -2.32
N VAL A 224 -1.08 9.35 -3.52
CA VAL A 224 -1.79 9.59 -4.78
C VAL A 224 -2.06 8.27 -5.50
N LEU A 225 -3.19 8.18 -6.19
CA LEU A 225 -3.54 7.00 -6.99
C LEU A 225 -2.90 7.10 -8.38
N ILE A 226 -1.88 6.31 -8.70
CA ILE A 226 -1.19 6.45 -10.00
C ILE A 226 -1.77 5.57 -11.10
N GLY A 227 -2.61 4.59 -10.78
CA GLY A 227 -3.24 3.77 -11.82
C GLY A 227 -4.37 2.86 -11.34
N TYR A 228 -5.12 2.33 -12.31
CA TYR A 228 -5.94 1.15 -12.17
C TYR A 228 -5.39 0.07 -13.10
N LEU A 229 -4.89 -1.02 -12.53
CA LEU A 229 -4.43 -2.17 -13.28
C LEU A 229 -5.62 -2.89 -13.93
N PRO A 230 -5.38 -3.52 -15.10
CA PRO A 230 -6.39 -4.33 -15.75
C PRO A 230 -6.80 -5.53 -14.88
N ILE A 231 -8.07 -5.92 -15.00
CA ILE A 231 -8.60 -7.16 -14.41
C ILE A 231 -9.17 -7.98 -15.56
N PRO A 232 -8.36 -8.87 -16.15
CA PRO A 232 -8.80 -9.67 -17.28
C PRO A 232 -9.80 -10.74 -16.81
N LYS A 233 -10.73 -11.11 -17.69
CA LYS A 233 -11.66 -12.22 -17.50
C LYS A 233 -11.01 -13.55 -17.85
N LEU A 234 -10.16 -13.57 -18.89
CA LEU A 234 -9.44 -14.75 -19.39
C LEU A 234 -10.36 -15.94 -19.66
N ALA A 235 -11.61 -15.67 -20.08
CA ALA A 235 -12.63 -16.70 -20.27
C ALA A 235 -12.33 -17.65 -21.43
N HIS A 236 -11.46 -17.22 -22.36
CA HIS A 236 -11.00 -18.02 -23.50
C HIS A 236 -9.97 -19.09 -23.09
N LEU A 237 -9.30 -18.94 -21.94
CA LEU A 237 -8.34 -19.92 -21.44
C LEU A 237 -9.05 -21.01 -20.62
N THR A 238 -8.87 -22.27 -21.00
CA THR A 238 -9.60 -23.41 -20.43
C THR A 238 -9.02 -23.89 -19.09
N THR A 239 -7.69 -23.86 -18.91
CA THR A 239 -7.04 -24.38 -17.70
C THR A 239 -6.81 -23.30 -16.61
N PRO A 240 -7.02 -23.61 -15.32
CA PRO A 240 -6.71 -22.69 -14.21
C PRO A 240 -5.25 -22.22 -14.18
N GLU A 241 -4.32 -23.10 -14.55
CA GLU A 241 -2.89 -22.84 -14.54
C GLU A 241 -2.52 -21.80 -15.60
N ARG A 242 -3.00 -21.96 -16.85
CA ARG A 242 -2.78 -20.98 -17.92
C ARG A 242 -3.40 -19.63 -17.56
N ARG A 243 -4.63 -19.62 -17.01
CA ARG A 243 -5.28 -18.39 -16.53
C ARG A 243 -4.45 -17.66 -15.46
N SER A 244 -3.81 -18.41 -14.56
CA SER A 244 -2.98 -17.81 -13.51
C SER A 244 -1.71 -17.18 -14.09
N ILE A 245 -1.01 -17.91 -14.98
CA ILE A 245 0.21 -17.42 -15.66
C ILE A 245 -0.09 -16.16 -16.48
N GLU A 246 -1.17 -16.19 -17.27
CA GLU A 246 -1.54 -15.03 -18.08
C GLU A 246 -2.00 -13.85 -17.23
N GLY A 247 -2.68 -14.10 -16.11
CA GLY A 247 -2.99 -13.08 -15.11
C GLY A 247 -1.73 -12.40 -14.57
N TRP A 248 -0.70 -13.17 -14.22
CA TRP A 248 0.59 -12.64 -13.75
C TRP A 248 1.33 -11.87 -14.85
N ARG A 249 1.32 -12.35 -16.10
CA ARG A 249 1.91 -11.64 -17.26
C ARG A 249 1.27 -10.27 -17.46
N ILE A 250 -0.06 -10.21 -17.47
CA ILE A 250 -0.80 -8.95 -17.62
C ILE A 250 -0.49 -8.00 -16.44
N PHE A 251 -0.37 -8.53 -15.22
CA PHE A 251 0.03 -7.72 -14.06
C PHE A 251 1.43 -7.11 -14.24
N HIS A 252 2.42 -7.93 -14.60
CA HIS A 252 3.80 -7.45 -14.78
C HIS A 252 3.94 -6.50 -15.98
N ASP A 253 3.30 -6.77 -17.13
CA ASP A 253 3.30 -5.87 -18.29
C ASP A 253 2.62 -4.52 -17.94
N ALA A 254 1.48 -4.54 -17.25
CA ALA A 254 0.79 -3.32 -16.83
C ALA A 254 1.62 -2.50 -15.83
N MET A 255 2.26 -3.14 -14.86
CA MET A 255 3.15 -2.48 -13.90
C MET A 255 4.41 -1.92 -14.57
N GLU A 256 4.98 -2.61 -15.56
CA GLU A 256 6.12 -2.12 -16.34
C GLU A 256 5.72 -0.85 -17.12
N ARG A 257 4.59 -0.87 -17.82
CA ARG A 257 4.05 0.29 -18.55
C ARG A 257 3.71 1.47 -17.64
N LEU A 258 3.26 1.20 -16.42
CA LEU A 258 2.93 2.22 -15.41
C LEU A 258 4.20 2.86 -14.84
N LEU A 259 5.21 2.05 -14.51
CA LEU A 259 6.42 2.50 -13.81
C LEU A 259 7.58 2.87 -14.75
N LYS A 260 7.46 2.64 -16.06
CA LYS A 260 8.47 2.99 -17.07
C LYS A 260 9.07 4.40 -16.90
N PRO A 261 8.30 5.47 -16.61
CA PRO A 261 8.89 6.80 -16.39
C PRO A 261 9.86 6.89 -15.21
N LEU A 262 9.78 5.98 -14.23
CA LEU A 262 10.72 5.92 -13.10
C LEU A 262 12.08 5.36 -13.49
N VAL A 263 12.20 4.65 -14.62
CA VAL A 263 13.48 4.04 -15.04
C VAL A 263 14.53 5.12 -15.32
N ASP A 264 14.22 6.02 -16.25
CA ASP A 264 15.17 7.08 -16.63
C ASP A 264 15.26 8.14 -15.52
N ALA A 265 14.13 8.48 -14.88
CA ALA A 265 14.13 9.43 -13.77
C ALA A 265 14.94 8.94 -12.56
N GLY A 266 14.95 7.64 -12.28
CA GLY A 266 15.75 7.05 -11.20
C GLY A 266 17.25 7.05 -11.52
N LYS A 267 17.63 6.77 -12.78
CA LYS A 267 19.04 6.77 -13.25
C LYS A 267 19.61 8.19 -13.32
N ASP A 268 18.96 9.06 -14.07
CA ASP A 268 19.52 10.37 -14.46
C ASP A 268 19.12 11.50 -13.51
N GLY A 269 18.06 11.27 -12.74
CA GLY A 269 17.43 12.27 -11.89
C GLY A 269 16.69 13.33 -12.69
N VAL A 270 15.72 13.98 -12.04
CA VAL A 270 14.90 15.03 -12.62
C VAL A 270 14.93 16.25 -11.71
N ASP A 271 15.09 17.44 -12.30
CA ASP A 271 15.06 18.67 -11.52
C ASP A 271 13.63 18.96 -11.04
N MET A 272 13.46 19.11 -9.73
CA MET A 272 12.17 19.39 -9.10
C MET A 272 12.28 20.57 -8.14
N VAL A 273 11.31 21.48 -8.21
CA VAL A 273 11.11 22.50 -7.17
C VAL A 273 10.48 21.83 -5.96
N CYS A 274 11.24 21.75 -4.89
CA CYS A 274 10.80 21.14 -3.64
C CYS A 274 9.98 22.12 -2.79
N ALA A 275 9.23 21.64 -1.80
CA ALA A 275 8.35 22.40 -0.92
C ALA A 275 9.03 23.55 -0.14
N ASP A 276 10.35 23.51 -0.02
CA ASP A 276 11.18 24.58 0.56
C ASP A 276 11.68 25.61 -0.46
N ARG A 277 11.13 25.59 -1.69
CA ARG A 277 11.48 26.41 -2.86
C ARG A 277 12.85 26.12 -3.46
N LYS A 278 13.56 25.09 -3.02
CA LYS A 278 14.86 24.74 -3.59
C LYS A 278 14.69 23.80 -4.77
N ILE A 279 15.48 24.02 -5.82
CA ILE A 279 15.57 23.12 -6.97
C ILE A 279 16.61 22.05 -6.63
N ARG A 280 16.21 20.79 -6.73
CA ARG A 280 17.08 19.63 -6.49
C ARG A 280 16.99 18.66 -7.66
N ARG A 281 18.11 17.99 -7.94
CA ARG A 281 18.15 16.81 -8.80
C ARG A 281 17.61 15.62 -8.02
N VAL A 282 16.37 15.23 -8.31
CA VAL A 282 15.62 14.20 -7.58
C VAL A 282 15.66 12.90 -8.35
N HIS A 283 16.03 11.80 -7.70
CA HIS A 283 16.02 10.44 -8.23
C HIS A 283 14.90 9.64 -7.56
N PRO A 284 13.74 9.47 -8.21
CA PRO A 284 12.70 8.53 -7.80
C PRO A 284 13.19 7.09 -7.83
N ILE A 285 13.18 6.39 -6.70
CA ILE A 285 13.66 5.01 -6.61
C ILE A 285 12.66 4.19 -5.80
N VAL A 286 12.17 3.08 -6.34
CA VAL A 286 11.24 2.18 -5.63
C VAL A 286 11.94 1.61 -4.40
N ALA A 287 11.42 1.97 -3.23
CA ALA A 287 12.02 1.67 -1.94
C ALA A 287 11.20 0.66 -1.14
N SER A 288 9.88 0.62 -1.35
CA SER A 288 8.97 -0.28 -0.65
C SER A 288 7.72 -0.54 -1.49
N TYR A 289 7.19 -1.75 -1.36
CA TYR A 289 5.91 -2.16 -1.90
C TYR A 289 5.08 -2.77 -0.77
N VAL A 290 4.04 -2.05 -0.36
CA VAL A 290 3.12 -2.45 0.70
C VAL A 290 2.07 -3.40 0.11
N ALA A 291 2.15 -4.66 0.52
CA ALA A 291 1.31 -5.77 0.07
C ALA A 291 1.30 -6.86 1.15
N ASP A 292 0.24 -7.66 1.24
CA ASP A 292 0.20 -8.88 2.03
C ASP A 292 0.86 -10.05 1.28
N PHE A 293 0.96 -11.20 1.94
CA PHE A 293 1.88 -12.26 1.50
C PHE A 293 1.62 -12.81 0.08
N PRO A 294 0.39 -13.16 -0.32
CA PRO A 294 0.14 -13.64 -1.68
C PRO A 294 0.52 -12.61 -2.76
N GLU A 295 0.27 -11.34 -2.48
CA GLU A 295 0.52 -10.19 -3.34
C GLU A 295 2.03 -9.89 -3.40
N GLN A 296 2.75 -10.00 -2.28
CA GLN A 296 4.22 -9.96 -2.27
C GLN A 296 4.81 -11.05 -3.18
N CYS A 297 4.25 -12.26 -3.12
CA CYS A 297 4.66 -13.37 -3.99
C CYS A 297 4.33 -13.09 -5.46
N GLU A 298 3.21 -12.44 -5.77
CA GLU A 298 2.88 -11.98 -7.12
C GLU A 298 3.85 -10.90 -7.63
N ILE A 299 4.11 -9.86 -6.83
CA ILE A 299 5.06 -8.79 -7.16
C ILE A 299 6.47 -9.35 -7.40
N ALA A 300 6.89 -10.34 -6.61
CA ALA A 300 8.22 -10.93 -6.67
C ALA A 300 8.43 -11.95 -7.81
N ASP A 301 7.38 -12.32 -8.56
CA ASP A 301 7.37 -13.52 -9.43
C ASP A 301 7.68 -14.83 -8.65
N ILE A 302 7.22 -14.95 -7.40
CA ILE A 302 7.47 -16.10 -6.53
C ILE A 302 6.18 -16.88 -6.26
N LYS A 303 6.26 -18.22 -6.23
CA LYS A 303 5.16 -19.10 -5.82
C LYS A 303 4.86 -18.95 -4.33
N ASN A 304 3.60 -18.99 -3.95
CA ASN A 304 3.14 -18.76 -2.57
C ASN A 304 3.67 -19.78 -1.54
N SER A 305 4.26 -20.90 -1.99
CA SER A 305 4.95 -21.86 -1.12
C SER A 305 6.34 -21.41 -0.68
N TYR A 306 6.91 -20.35 -1.26
CA TYR A 306 8.26 -19.85 -0.99
C TYR A 306 8.21 -18.48 -0.32
N CYS A 307 9.31 -18.10 0.34
CA CYS A 307 9.46 -16.75 0.86
C CYS A 307 9.82 -15.79 -0.30
N PRO A 308 9.15 -14.63 -0.42
CA PRO A 308 9.49 -13.62 -1.42
C PRO A 308 10.75 -12.82 -1.04
N VAL A 309 11.27 -12.93 0.19
CA VAL A 309 12.45 -12.17 0.66
C VAL A 309 13.73 -13.01 0.63
N CYS A 310 13.65 -14.30 1.00
CA CYS A 310 14.83 -15.15 1.16
C CYS A 310 14.65 -16.57 0.59
N HIS A 311 15.74 -17.32 0.56
CA HIS A 311 15.81 -18.70 0.06
C HIS A 311 15.55 -19.77 1.14
N ILE A 312 14.66 -19.53 2.10
CA ILE A 312 14.25 -20.58 3.05
C ILE A 312 13.47 -21.69 2.31
N THR A 313 13.74 -22.94 2.64
CA THR A 313 13.07 -24.09 2.03
C THR A 313 11.63 -24.20 2.55
N PRO A 314 10.65 -24.59 1.70
CA PRO A 314 9.36 -25.04 2.18
C PRO A 314 9.52 -26.21 3.18
N GLY A 315 8.89 -26.13 4.35
CA GLY A 315 9.09 -27.07 5.46
C GLY A 315 9.98 -26.52 6.57
N GLU A 316 10.86 -25.56 6.28
CA GLU A 316 11.80 -24.98 7.25
C GLU A 316 11.35 -23.59 7.74
N ARG A 317 10.19 -23.09 7.33
CA ARG A 317 9.69 -21.76 7.73
C ARG A 317 9.44 -21.64 9.23
N GLY A 318 9.31 -22.78 9.92
CA GLY A 318 9.14 -22.85 11.36
C GLY A 318 10.42 -22.74 12.17
N THR A 319 11.62 -22.82 11.60
CA THR A 319 12.85 -22.92 12.43
C THR A 319 13.20 -21.62 13.15
N GLY A 320 12.75 -20.49 12.63
CA GLY A 320 13.15 -19.14 13.08
C GLY A 320 14.35 -18.60 12.34
N GLU A 321 15.01 -19.44 11.54
CA GLU A 321 16.13 -19.06 10.70
C GLU A 321 15.67 -18.26 9.46
N THR A 322 16.57 -17.41 8.99
CA THR A 322 16.46 -16.75 7.69
C THR A 322 17.40 -17.39 6.69
N GLY A 323 16.87 -17.78 5.53
CA GLY A 323 17.71 -18.13 4.39
C GLY A 323 18.45 -16.91 3.84
N GLN A 324 19.35 -17.14 2.89
CA GLN A 324 20.01 -16.05 2.16
C GLN A 324 18.97 -15.14 1.49
N THR A 325 19.11 -13.82 1.64
CA THR A 325 18.25 -12.84 0.95
C THR A 325 18.36 -13.03 -0.56
N ARG A 326 17.22 -12.99 -1.25
CA ARG A 326 17.18 -13.07 -2.71
C ARG A 326 17.85 -11.83 -3.32
N SER A 327 18.59 -12.03 -4.40
CA SER A 327 19.22 -10.95 -5.16
C SER A 327 18.55 -10.77 -6.52
N MET A 328 18.51 -9.53 -6.98
CA MET A 328 17.98 -9.19 -8.30
C MET A 328 18.84 -9.82 -9.40
N GLU A 329 20.15 -9.81 -9.24
CA GLU A 329 21.11 -10.31 -10.20
C GLU A 329 20.88 -11.80 -10.45
N THR A 330 20.80 -12.62 -9.39
CA THR A 330 20.53 -14.05 -9.51
C THR A 330 19.14 -14.32 -10.05
N ALA A 331 18.13 -13.57 -9.61
CA ALA A 331 16.76 -13.72 -10.12
C ALA A 331 16.68 -13.45 -11.62
N LEU A 332 17.28 -12.35 -12.11
CA LEU A 332 17.26 -11.99 -13.52
C LEU A 332 18.05 -12.97 -14.40
N LEU A 333 19.14 -13.54 -13.90
CA LEU A 333 19.86 -14.61 -14.60
C LEU A 333 18.96 -15.83 -14.76
N VAL A 334 18.40 -16.34 -13.66
CA VAL A 334 17.53 -17.53 -13.67
C VAL A 334 16.31 -17.33 -14.57
N LEU A 335 15.65 -16.17 -14.48
CA LEU A 335 14.47 -15.85 -15.27
C LEU A 335 14.81 -15.65 -16.75
N ARG A 336 15.96 -15.08 -17.08
CA ARG A 336 16.42 -14.93 -18.47
C ARG A 336 16.74 -16.27 -19.11
N ASP A 337 17.42 -17.17 -18.40
CA ASP A 337 17.70 -18.51 -18.90
C ASP A 337 16.40 -19.28 -19.16
N TRP A 338 15.43 -19.16 -18.25
CA TRP A 338 14.10 -19.72 -18.47
C TRP A 338 13.38 -19.08 -19.66
N TRP A 339 13.44 -17.75 -19.79
CA TRP A 339 12.77 -17.02 -20.87
C TRP A 339 13.31 -17.36 -22.26
N ASN A 340 14.62 -17.63 -22.36
CA ASN A 340 15.27 -17.96 -23.64
C ASN A 340 15.07 -19.42 -24.03
N ASP A 341 15.27 -20.37 -23.09
CA ASP A 341 15.40 -21.79 -23.44
C ASP A 341 14.25 -22.67 -22.90
N ASN A 342 13.32 -22.09 -22.13
CA ASN A 342 12.16 -22.74 -21.51
C ASN A 342 12.47 -24.03 -20.70
N ALA A 343 13.74 -24.29 -20.39
CA ALA A 343 14.23 -25.55 -19.85
C ALA A 343 14.93 -25.43 -18.49
N SER A 344 15.12 -24.22 -17.96
CA SER A 344 15.85 -24.02 -16.70
C SER A 344 15.09 -24.59 -15.50
N SER A 345 15.58 -25.72 -14.97
CA SER A 345 15.09 -26.31 -13.71
C SER A 345 15.33 -25.39 -12.51
N ALA A 346 16.26 -24.44 -12.61
CA ALA A 346 16.55 -23.48 -11.56
C ALA A 346 15.36 -22.56 -11.25
N ALA A 347 14.57 -22.17 -12.27
CA ALA A 347 13.38 -21.35 -12.04
C ALA A 347 12.37 -22.05 -11.13
N GLU A 348 12.18 -23.36 -11.33
CA GLU A 348 11.33 -24.19 -10.48
C GLU A 348 11.93 -24.39 -9.08
N LEU A 349 13.23 -24.67 -9.00
CA LEU A 349 13.96 -24.87 -7.74
C LEU A 349 13.90 -23.64 -6.82
N PHE A 350 14.04 -22.43 -7.39
CA PHE A 350 13.98 -21.18 -6.64
C PHE A 350 12.55 -20.66 -6.43
N GLY A 351 11.55 -21.38 -6.95
CA GLY A 351 10.14 -21.09 -6.76
C GLY A 351 9.61 -19.92 -7.60
N TYR A 352 10.21 -19.63 -8.76
CA TYR A 352 9.73 -18.59 -9.65
C TYR A 352 8.45 -19.01 -10.39
N LYS A 353 7.56 -18.04 -10.64
CA LYS A 353 6.31 -18.21 -11.39
C LYS A 353 6.53 -18.20 -12.91
N LYS A 354 7.76 -17.90 -13.36
CA LYS A 354 8.19 -17.98 -14.76
C LYS A 354 7.52 -16.91 -15.63
N VAL A 355 7.44 -15.69 -15.09
CA VAL A 355 6.96 -14.51 -15.80
C VAL A 355 8.06 -13.47 -15.79
N TRP A 356 8.21 -12.71 -16.88
CA TRP A 356 9.18 -11.63 -16.92
C TRP A 356 8.71 -10.49 -15.99
N PRO A 357 9.50 -10.12 -14.97
CA PRO A 357 9.00 -9.25 -13.93
C PRO A 357 9.18 -7.77 -14.28
N PHE A 358 8.16 -6.96 -14.01
CA PHE A 358 8.18 -5.50 -14.23
C PHE A 358 9.39 -4.77 -13.60
N TRP A 359 9.92 -5.32 -12.50
CA TRP A 359 11.01 -4.71 -11.76
C TRP A 359 12.38 -4.94 -12.40
N ALA A 360 12.48 -5.76 -13.47
CA ALA A 360 13.73 -6.09 -14.15
C ALA A 360 14.51 -4.88 -14.68
N THR A 361 13.81 -3.78 -14.98
CA THR A 361 14.40 -2.57 -15.56
C THR A 361 14.48 -1.40 -14.57
N LEU A 362 13.88 -1.53 -13.39
CA LEU A 362 13.88 -0.46 -12.37
C LEU A 362 15.29 -0.29 -11.79
N PRO A 363 15.81 0.95 -11.70
CA PRO A 363 17.17 1.19 -11.26
C PRO A 363 17.29 1.20 -9.74
N HIS A 364 18.50 0.86 -9.26
CA HIS A 364 18.92 1.06 -7.86
C HIS A 364 18.01 0.44 -6.80
N GLN A 365 17.34 -0.68 -7.12
CA GLN A 365 16.40 -1.34 -6.23
C GLN A 365 16.63 -2.86 -6.21
N ASN A 366 16.38 -3.46 -5.04
CA ASN A 366 16.18 -4.89 -4.89
C ASN A 366 14.73 -5.15 -4.44
N ILE A 367 13.93 -5.79 -5.31
CA ILE A 367 12.49 -5.96 -5.07
C ILE A 367 12.24 -6.80 -3.82
N PHE A 368 13.12 -7.77 -3.55
CA PHE A 368 13.02 -8.67 -2.41
C PHE A 368 13.26 -7.94 -1.08
N GLN A 369 13.87 -6.75 -1.10
CA GLN A 369 14.01 -5.84 0.04
C GLN A 369 12.94 -4.72 0.08
N CYS A 370 11.96 -4.75 -0.83
CA CYS A 370 10.87 -3.78 -0.86
C CYS A 370 9.66 -4.24 -0.03
N PHE A 371 9.59 -5.51 0.36
CA PHE A 371 8.50 -6.07 1.15
C PHE A 371 8.65 -5.73 2.63
N THR A 372 8.08 -4.60 3.00
CA THR A 372 8.07 -4.13 4.39
C THR A 372 7.09 -4.93 5.26
N PRO A 373 7.33 -5.02 6.58
CA PRO A 373 6.51 -5.86 7.45
C PRO A 373 5.03 -5.42 7.51
N ASP A 374 4.11 -6.39 7.44
CA ASP A 374 2.68 -6.15 7.56
C ASP A 374 2.15 -6.59 8.93
N ILE A 375 2.04 -5.61 9.84
CA ILE A 375 1.55 -5.82 11.21
C ILE A 375 0.11 -6.36 11.22
N HIS A 376 -0.76 -5.92 10.30
CA HIS A 376 -2.16 -6.31 10.34
C HIS A 376 -2.35 -7.76 9.89
N HIS A 377 -1.91 -8.11 8.68
CA HIS A 377 -2.18 -9.44 8.11
C HIS A 377 -1.24 -10.52 8.62
N GLN A 378 0.02 -10.18 8.94
CA GLN A 378 0.99 -11.15 9.44
C GLN A 378 0.84 -11.36 10.93
N LEU A 379 0.82 -10.29 11.73
CA LEU A 379 0.86 -10.39 13.20
C LEU A 379 -0.53 -10.49 13.82
N HIS A 380 -1.33 -9.42 13.75
CA HIS A 380 -2.62 -9.33 14.45
C HIS A 380 -3.62 -10.40 14.01
N LYS A 381 -3.83 -10.49 12.69
CA LYS A 381 -4.75 -11.48 12.10
C LYS A 381 -4.09 -12.85 12.02
N GLY A 382 -2.89 -12.93 11.45
CA GLY A 382 -2.20 -14.19 11.22
C GLY A 382 -1.71 -14.88 12.48
N ASN A 383 -0.56 -14.46 12.97
CA ASN A 383 0.16 -15.16 14.04
C ASN A 383 -0.64 -15.17 15.34
N PHE A 384 -1.30 -14.07 15.69
CA PHE A 384 -2.14 -14.00 16.88
C PHE A 384 -3.50 -14.69 16.68
N LYS A 385 -4.40 -14.12 15.86
CA LYS A 385 -5.79 -14.59 15.81
C LYS A 385 -5.98 -15.95 15.12
N ASP A 386 -5.38 -16.15 13.95
CA ASP A 386 -5.59 -17.36 13.13
C ASP A 386 -4.83 -18.57 13.70
N HIS A 387 -3.72 -18.32 14.42
CA HIS A 387 -2.83 -19.35 14.93
C HIS A 387 -2.80 -19.41 16.47
N LEU A 388 -2.14 -18.48 17.16
CA LEU A 388 -1.94 -18.55 18.61
C LEU A 388 -3.25 -18.73 19.39
N VAL A 389 -4.26 -17.90 19.08
CA VAL A 389 -5.58 -17.99 19.73
C VAL A 389 -6.21 -19.36 19.49
N LYS A 390 -6.14 -19.88 18.26
CA LYS A 390 -6.68 -21.20 17.93
C LYS A 390 -5.98 -22.28 18.77
N TRP A 391 -4.66 -22.26 18.82
CA TRP A 391 -3.88 -23.24 19.57
C TRP A 391 -4.18 -23.17 21.06
N CYS A 392 -4.10 -22.00 21.69
CA CYS A 392 -4.39 -21.85 23.12
C CYS A 392 -5.82 -22.27 23.48
N CYS A 393 -6.80 -21.97 22.62
CA CYS A 393 -8.19 -22.36 22.87
C CYS A 393 -8.43 -23.86 22.75
N ASN A 394 -7.52 -24.66 22.19
CA ASN A 394 -7.70 -26.11 22.12
C ASN A 394 -7.55 -26.81 23.49
N TRP A 395 -6.96 -26.15 24.51
CA TRP A 395 -6.85 -26.68 25.87
C TRP A 395 -8.12 -26.56 26.73
N ALA A 396 -9.10 -25.76 26.30
CA ALA A 396 -10.30 -25.52 27.08
C ALA A 396 -11.55 -25.52 26.19
N SER A 397 -12.72 -25.71 26.79
CA SER A 397 -13.96 -25.57 26.01
C SER A 397 -14.17 -24.11 25.60
N GLU A 398 -14.83 -23.90 24.46
CA GLU A 398 -15.24 -22.57 23.98
C GLU A 398 -16.00 -21.78 25.07
N LYS A 399 -16.83 -22.49 25.84
CA LYS A 399 -17.61 -21.93 26.94
C LYS A 399 -16.73 -21.38 28.06
N ASP A 400 -15.65 -22.07 28.41
CA ASP A 400 -14.75 -21.66 29.48
C ASP A 400 -13.93 -20.41 29.09
N ILE A 401 -13.43 -20.38 27.85
CA ILE A 401 -12.75 -19.21 27.28
C ILE A 401 -13.70 -18.01 27.24
N ASP A 402 -14.92 -18.18 26.72
CA ASP A 402 -15.93 -17.13 26.69
C ASP A 402 -16.28 -16.64 28.09
N GLN A 403 -16.40 -17.54 29.07
CA GLN A 403 -16.74 -17.17 30.44
C GLN A 403 -15.63 -16.30 31.06
N ARG A 404 -14.37 -16.63 30.83
CA ARG A 404 -13.22 -15.84 31.31
C ARG A 404 -13.19 -14.44 30.70
N PHE A 405 -13.47 -14.32 29.40
CA PHE A 405 -13.63 -13.01 28.76
C PHE A 405 -14.79 -12.18 29.35
N LYS A 406 -15.90 -12.83 29.71
CA LYS A 406 -17.07 -12.18 30.32
C LYS A 406 -16.82 -11.72 31.74
N THR A 407 -16.08 -12.49 32.53
CA THR A 407 -15.79 -12.18 33.95
C THR A 407 -14.63 -11.22 34.15
N MET A 408 -13.90 -10.86 33.08
CA MET A 408 -12.86 -9.84 33.16
C MET A 408 -13.39 -8.54 33.75
N THR A 409 -12.60 -7.96 34.65
CA THR A 409 -12.92 -6.67 35.26
C THR A 409 -12.87 -5.57 34.18
N SER A 410 -13.93 -4.77 34.11
CA SER A 410 -13.99 -3.63 33.20
C SER A 410 -12.99 -2.54 33.61
N PHE A 411 -12.23 -2.02 32.65
CA PHE A 411 -11.27 -0.94 32.87
C PHE A 411 -11.36 0.12 31.78
N ASN A 412 -11.15 1.38 32.13
CA ASN A 412 -11.22 2.53 31.21
C ASN A 412 -9.99 2.56 30.26
N SER A 413 -9.90 1.61 29.33
CA SER A 413 -8.93 1.53 28.22
C SER A 413 -8.87 0.12 27.60
N LEU A 414 -9.49 -0.87 28.25
CA LEU A 414 -9.62 -2.24 27.78
C LEU A 414 -11.04 -2.49 27.29
N ARG A 415 -11.16 -3.12 26.13
CA ARG A 415 -12.48 -3.54 25.63
C ARG A 415 -12.96 -4.72 26.47
N HIS A 416 -14.17 -4.60 27.02
CA HIS A 416 -14.83 -5.71 27.68
C HIS A 416 -15.55 -6.58 26.64
N PHE A 417 -15.28 -7.89 26.64
CA PHE A 417 -15.90 -8.86 25.74
C PHE A 417 -17.10 -9.52 26.45
N SER A 418 -18.15 -8.74 26.69
CA SER A 418 -19.35 -9.13 27.46
C SER A 418 -20.12 -10.33 26.90
N ASN A 419 -19.91 -10.68 25.63
CA ASN A 419 -20.50 -11.85 24.99
C ASN A 419 -19.50 -13.00 24.77
N GLY A 420 -18.27 -12.87 25.28
CA GLY A 420 -17.15 -13.73 24.90
C GLY A 420 -16.62 -13.36 23.51
N ILE A 421 -15.77 -14.24 22.96
CA ILE A 421 -15.13 -14.06 21.66
C ILE A 421 -15.75 -14.95 20.58
N SER A 422 -16.46 -16.00 20.97
CA SER A 422 -16.88 -17.05 20.04
C SER A 422 -18.06 -16.65 19.16
N LYS A 423 -18.84 -15.67 19.61
CA LYS A 423 -19.94 -15.07 18.81
C LYS A 423 -19.47 -13.99 17.84
N VAL A 424 -18.18 -13.63 17.84
CA VAL A 424 -17.63 -12.59 16.96
C VAL A 424 -17.45 -13.16 15.55
N LYS A 425 -18.40 -12.84 14.67
CA LYS A 425 -18.40 -13.32 13.26
C LYS A 425 -17.42 -12.58 12.35
N GLN A 426 -17.17 -11.30 12.63
CA GLN A 426 -16.28 -10.46 11.86
C GLN A 426 -15.36 -9.73 12.82
N TRP A 427 -14.07 -10.03 12.71
CA TRP A 427 -13.05 -9.37 13.50
C TRP A 427 -12.45 -8.20 12.71
N ALA A 428 -12.31 -7.06 13.38
CA ALA A 428 -11.60 -5.90 12.87
C ALA A 428 -10.24 -5.71 13.55
N GLY A 429 -9.34 -4.91 12.94
CA GLY A 429 -8.01 -4.62 13.50
C GLY A 429 -8.03 -4.07 14.94
N VAL A 430 -9.05 -3.29 15.29
CA VAL A 430 -9.24 -2.78 16.66
C VAL A 430 -9.60 -3.90 17.64
N GLU A 431 -10.30 -4.94 17.19
CA GLU A 431 -10.70 -6.06 18.04
C GLU A 431 -9.52 -6.97 18.36
N TYR A 432 -8.67 -7.29 17.37
CA TYR A 432 -7.41 -8.00 17.60
C TYR A 432 -6.55 -7.29 18.65
N LYS A 433 -6.27 -6.00 18.43
CA LYS A 433 -5.45 -5.17 19.32
C LYS A 433 -6.00 -5.05 20.75
N ASN A 434 -7.31 -5.21 20.95
CA ASN A 434 -7.88 -5.20 22.29
C ASN A 434 -7.85 -6.59 22.94
N MET A 435 -8.01 -7.64 22.16
CA MET A 435 -7.88 -9.02 22.63
C MET A 435 -6.43 -9.30 23.07
N GLU A 436 -5.44 -8.86 22.29
CA GLU A 436 -4.00 -9.00 22.61
C GLU A 436 -3.64 -8.48 24.00
N LYS A 437 -4.25 -7.37 24.43
CA LYS A 437 -3.98 -6.73 25.74
C LYS A 437 -4.42 -7.58 26.93
N THR A 438 -5.42 -8.44 26.75
CA THR A 438 -6.02 -9.20 27.84
C THR A 438 -5.80 -10.71 27.69
N PHE A 439 -5.32 -11.16 26.54
CA PHE A 439 -5.27 -12.58 26.20
C PHE A 439 -4.49 -13.44 27.20
N LEU A 440 -3.34 -12.96 27.69
CA LEU A 440 -2.56 -13.68 28.71
C LEU A 440 -3.37 -14.00 29.96
N SER A 441 -4.15 -13.03 30.46
CA SER A 441 -5.01 -13.24 31.62
C SER A 441 -6.16 -14.21 31.35
N VAL A 442 -6.57 -14.39 30.09
CA VAL A 442 -7.59 -15.39 29.74
C VAL A 442 -7.01 -16.80 29.82
N ILE A 443 -5.81 -17.01 29.28
CA ILE A 443 -5.19 -18.33 29.16
C ILE A 443 -4.48 -18.77 30.46
N ASP A 444 -4.33 -17.87 31.43
CA ASP A 444 -3.71 -18.15 32.72
C ASP A 444 -4.40 -19.30 33.47
N GLY A 445 -3.60 -20.24 33.96
CA GLY A 445 -4.08 -21.47 34.61
C GLY A 445 -4.83 -22.46 33.70
N ILE A 446 -4.92 -22.21 32.38
CA ILE A 446 -5.41 -23.20 31.39
C ILE A 446 -4.23 -23.93 30.75
N LEU A 447 -3.24 -23.17 30.31
CA LEU A 447 -2.10 -23.67 29.56
C LEU A 447 -0.94 -24.09 30.47
N PRO A 448 -0.08 -25.03 30.04
CA PRO A 448 1.17 -25.30 30.74
C PRO A 448 2.08 -24.05 30.73
N PRO A 449 2.98 -23.90 31.73
CA PRO A 449 3.80 -22.69 31.87
C PRO A 449 4.57 -22.30 30.59
N ASP A 450 5.13 -23.27 29.86
CA ASP A 450 5.92 -22.97 28.66
C ASP A 450 5.05 -22.54 27.47
N ALA A 451 3.81 -23.01 27.36
CA ALA A 451 2.86 -22.50 26.37
C ALA A 451 2.40 -21.07 26.70
N ILE A 452 2.28 -20.72 27.99
CA ILE A 452 2.02 -19.34 28.43
C ILE A 452 3.20 -18.43 28.05
N LYS A 453 4.44 -18.87 28.31
CA LYS A 453 5.65 -18.12 27.93
C LYS A 453 5.77 -17.96 26.41
N ALA A 454 5.50 -19.00 25.63
CA ALA A 454 5.48 -18.91 24.17
C ALA A 454 4.42 -17.90 23.67
N ALA A 455 3.21 -17.93 24.25
CA ALA A 455 2.17 -16.96 23.94
C ALA A 455 2.57 -15.53 24.31
N GLN A 456 3.25 -15.36 25.46
CA GLN A 456 3.79 -14.09 25.91
C GLN A 456 4.87 -13.58 24.95
N ALA A 457 5.84 -14.41 24.57
CA ALA A 457 6.92 -14.06 23.65
C ALA A 457 6.39 -13.56 22.31
N LEU A 458 5.39 -14.25 21.74
CA LEU A 458 4.72 -13.79 20.52
C LEU A 458 3.99 -12.46 20.74
N LEU A 459 3.25 -12.29 21.84
CA LEU A 459 2.59 -11.01 22.15
C LEU A 459 3.61 -9.88 22.32
N ASP A 460 4.71 -10.11 23.02
CA ASP A 460 5.76 -9.11 23.23
C ASP A 460 6.41 -8.71 21.90
N PHE A 461 6.66 -9.67 21.01
CA PHE A 461 7.10 -9.38 19.64
C PHE A 461 6.11 -8.47 18.89
N ILE A 462 4.80 -8.76 18.98
CA ILE A 462 3.75 -7.93 18.37
C ILE A 462 3.75 -6.51 18.94
N HIS A 463 4.00 -6.36 20.25
CA HIS A 463 4.13 -5.05 20.88
C HIS A 463 5.38 -4.31 20.39
N PHE A 464 6.53 -4.97 20.32
CA PHE A 464 7.76 -4.38 19.78
C PHE A 464 7.59 -3.94 18.33
N ALA A 465 7.03 -4.79 17.46
CA ALA A 465 6.81 -4.47 16.04
C ALA A 465 5.96 -3.20 15.82
N ARG A 466 5.19 -2.78 16.82
CA ARG A 466 4.35 -1.57 16.80
C ARG A 466 5.03 -0.32 17.32
N TYR A 467 6.27 -0.41 17.80
CA TYR A 467 6.96 0.76 18.32
C TYR A 467 7.13 1.81 17.21
N PRO A 468 6.76 3.08 17.48
CA PRO A 468 6.92 4.13 16.48
C PRO A 468 8.39 4.56 16.32
N ILE A 469 9.26 4.12 17.23
CA ILE A 469 10.69 4.40 17.24
C ILE A 469 11.37 3.15 17.82
N HIS A 470 12.35 2.63 17.09
CA HIS A 470 13.23 1.58 17.57
C HIS A 470 14.62 2.16 17.85
N THR A 471 15.32 1.53 18.77
CA THR A 471 16.77 1.62 18.93
C THR A 471 17.43 0.26 18.80
N ASP A 472 18.76 0.23 18.65
CA ASP A 472 19.52 -1.03 18.64
C ASP A 472 19.18 -1.90 19.86
N GLU A 473 19.09 -1.32 21.06
CA GLU A 473 18.66 -2.04 22.27
C GLU A 473 17.23 -2.62 22.17
N SER A 474 16.28 -1.85 21.65
CA SER A 474 14.90 -2.34 21.49
C SER A 474 14.80 -3.43 20.43
N LEU A 475 15.64 -3.37 19.39
CA LEU A 475 15.71 -4.39 18.34
C LEU A 475 16.38 -5.67 18.87
N ALA A 476 17.39 -5.54 19.73
CA ALA A 476 18.00 -6.67 20.42
C ALA A 476 16.98 -7.38 21.33
N ARG A 477 16.14 -6.62 22.06
CA ARG A 477 15.03 -7.20 22.84
C ARG A 477 13.98 -7.86 21.96
N MET A 478 13.63 -7.24 20.83
CA MET A 478 12.71 -7.81 19.84
C MET A 478 13.25 -9.13 19.26
N ALA A 479 14.58 -9.24 19.07
CA ALA A 479 15.24 -10.47 18.66
C ALA A 479 15.14 -11.55 19.73
N GLY A 480 15.45 -11.21 20.99
CA GLY A 480 15.38 -12.15 22.11
C GLY A 480 13.98 -12.72 22.30
N VAL A 481 12.92 -11.91 22.23
CA VAL A 481 11.55 -12.45 22.35
C VAL A 481 11.12 -13.29 21.14
N LEU A 482 11.73 -13.10 19.97
CA LEU A 482 11.51 -13.98 18.83
C LEU A 482 12.19 -15.34 19.07
N GLU A 483 13.43 -15.32 19.57
CA GLU A 483 14.18 -16.52 19.97
C GLU A 483 13.41 -17.31 21.03
N ASP A 484 12.96 -16.65 22.12
CA ASP A 484 12.14 -17.25 23.17
C ASP A 484 10.89 -17.94 22.58
N PHE A 485 10.22 -17.30 21.61
CA PHE A 485 9.07 -17.89 20.94
C PHE A 485 9.45 -19.16 20.17
N HIS A 486 10.56 -19.14 19.42
CA HIS A 486 11.01 -20.30 18.65
C HIS A 486 11.48 -21.46 19.53
N GLU A 487 12.09 -21.18 20.68
CA GLU A 487 12.48 -22.22 21.66
C GLU A 487 11.28 -22.90 22.32
N LEU A 488 10.21 -22.15 22.61
CA LEU A 488 9.11 -22.64 23.45
C LEU A 488 7.92 -23.18 22.67
N LYS A 489 7.71 -22.73 21.43
CA LYS A 489 6.47 -23.01 20.68
C LYS A 489 6.22 -24.49 20.38
N ASP A 490 7.24 -25.34 20.35
CA ASP A 490 7.04 -26.76 20.03
C ASP A 490 6.14 -27.48 21.03
N ILE A 491 5.95 -26.93 22.23
CA ILE A 491 4.93 -27.36 23.19
C ILE A 491 3.53 -27.48 22.58
N PHE A 492 3.17 -26.59 21.63
CA PHE A 492 1.86 -26.64 20.96
C PHE A 492 1.75 -27.87 20.05
N THR A 493 2.83 -28.30 19.42
CA THR A 493 2.86 -29.50 18.57
C THR A 493 2.96 -30.76 19.41
N GLU A 494 3.83 -30.78 20.42
CA GLU A 494 4.05 -31.92 21.33
C GLU A 494 2.79 -32.32 22.10
N THR A 495 1.96 -31.33 22.45
CA THR A 495 0.68 -31.56 23.15
C THR A 495 -0.51 -31.77 22.19
N GLY A 496 -0.27 -31.79 20.87
CA GLY A 496 -1.33 -32.02 19.86
C GLY A 496 -2.30 -30.86 19.69
N MET A 497 -1.92 -29.64 20.11
CA MET A 497 -2.75 -28.44 20.02
C MET A 497 -2.54 -27.65 18.73
N CYS A 498 -1.43 -27.90 18.03
CA CYS A 498 -1.15 -27.44 16.69
C CYS A 498 -1.17 -28.62 15.70
N ASP A 499 -2.02 -28.52 14.67
CA ASP A 499 -2.11 -29.50 13.58
C ASP A 499 -0.82 -29.54 12.74
N LYS A 500 -0.50 -30.70 12.13
CA LYS A 500 0.55 -30.80 11.11
C LYS A 500 0.19 -29.93 9.88
N PRO A 501 1.16 -29.26 9.21
CA PRO A 501 2.61 -29.36 9.35
C PRO A 501 3.23 -28.48 10.46
N GLY A 502 2.46 -28.08 11.48
CA GLY A 502 2.97 -27.33 12.62
C GLY A 502 3.25 -25.87 12.24
N PHE A 503 4.50 -25.45 12.44
CA PHE A 503 4.94 -24.06 12.30
C PHE A 503 5.45 -23.66 10.91
N ASP A 504 5.27 -24.50 9.88
CA ASP A 504 5.65 -24.19 8.48
C ASP A 504 4.70 -23.14 7.84
N ILE A 505 4.56 -22.00 8.51
CA ILE A 505 3.58 -20.95 8.23
C ILE A 505 4.33 -19.71 7.72
N PRO A 506 4.02 -19.19 6.51
CA PRO A 506 4.72 -18.03 5.95
C PRO A 506 4.70 -16.79 6.86
N LYS A 507 3.61 -16.56 7.59
CA LYS A 507 3.47 -15.42 8.50
C LYS A 507 4.35 -15.53 9.76
N ILE A 508 4.66 -16.75 10.20
CA ILE A 508 5.60 -16.98 11.31
C ILE A 508 7.01 -16.71 10.82
N HIS A 509 7.40 -17.28 9.68
CA HIS A 509 8.71 -16.98 9.08
C HIS A 509 8.90 -15.49 8.76
N ALA A 510 7.83 -14.79 8.38
CA ALA A 510 7.88 -13.35 8.12
C ALA A 510 8.41 -12.55 9.32
N MET A 511 8.22 -13.02 10.56
CA MET A 511 8.73 -12.37 11.77
C MET A 511 10.26 -12.22 11.76
N SER A 512 10.97 -13.20 11.20
CA SER A 512 12.44 -13.18 11.11
C SER A 512 12.97 -12.04 10.22
N HIS A 513 12.13 -11.45 9.36
CA HIS A 513 12.51 -10.31 8.51
C HIS A 513 12.25 -8.93 9.14
N TYR A 514 11.53 -8.85 10.27
CA TYR A 514 11.08 -7.55 10.81
C TYR A 514 12.25 -6.65 11.23
N ILE A 515 13.20 -7.19 11.98
CA ILE A 515 14.31 -6.41 12.55
C ILE A 515 15.16 -5.81 11.43
N GLU A 516 15.52 -6.62 10.43
CA GLU A 516 16.31 -6.17 9.29
C GLU A 516 15.55 -5.13 8.46
N MET A 517 14.26 -5.35 8.20
CA MET A 517 13.45 -4.37 7.48
C MET A 517 13.28 -3.06 8.26
N ILE A 518 13.23 -3.10 9.59
CA ILE A 518 13.20 -1.89 10.43
C ILE A 518 14.50 -1.11 10.31
N LYS A 519 15.65 -1.78 10.29
CA LYS A 519 16.95 -1.14 10.07
C LYS A 519 17.04 -0.53 8.68
N LEU A 520 16.62 -1.26 7.65
CA LEU A 520 16.66 -0.80 6.26
C LEU A 520 15.71 0.37 6.00
N LYS A 521 14.47 0.32 6.48
CA LYS A 521 13.37 1.20 6.03
C LYS A 521 12.76 2.06 7.14
N GLY A 522 13.20 1.92 8.40
CA GLY A 522 12.51 2.51 9.54
C GLY A 522 11.31 1.67 10.00
N THR A 523 10.57 2.13 11.00
CA THR A 523 9.64 1.26 11.73
C THR A 523 8.42 0.82 10.91
N ALA A 524 7.93 -0.40 11.19
CA ALA A 524 6.89 -1.09 10.43
C ALA A 524 5.55 -0.33 10.37
N ASP A 525 5.24 0.47 11.39
CA ASP A 525 4.03 1.29 11.39
C ASP A 525 3.97 2.21 10.14
N GLY A 526 5.12 2.60 9.55
CA GLY A 526 5.23 3.42 8.33
C GLY A 526 4.70 2.79 7.04
N TYR A 527 4.38 1.50 7.06
CA TYR A 527 4.11 0.66 5.88
C TYR A 527 2.86 -0.22 6.02
N ASN A 528 1.98 0.10 6.97
CA ASN A 528 0.80 -0.71 7.28
C ASN A 528 -0.21 -0.76 6.11
N THR A 529 -0.66 -1.97 5.75
CA THR A 529 -1.67 -2.27 4.72
C THR A 529 -3.07 -1.75 5.06
N GLU A 530 -3.37 -1.44 6.33
CA GLU A 530 -4.60 -0.74 6.73
C GLU A 530 -4.77 0.63 6.00
N SER A 531 -3.68 1.25 5.56
CA SER A 531 -3.73 2.53 4.83
C SER A 531 -4.33 2.39 3.42
N PRO A 532 -3.78 1.54 2.53
CA PRO A 532 -4.41 1.20 1.25
C PRO A 532 -5.90 0.82 1.35
N GLU A 533 -6.29 0.01 2.35
CA GLU A 533 -7.71 -0.35 2.55
C GLU A 533 -8.61 0.87 2.76
N ARG A 534 -8.16 1.86 3.55
CA ARG A 534 -8.91 3.09 3.74
C ARG A 534 -8.99 3.92 2.46
N LEU A 535 -7.92 3.91 1.65
CA LEU A 535 -7.87 4.59 0.35
C LEU A 535 -8.80 3.93 -0.68
N HIS A 536 -9.03 2.62 -0.63
CA HIS A 536 -10.01 1.94 -1.51
C HIS A 536 -11.41 2.52 -1.38
N ILE A 537 -11.80 2.97 -0.18
CA ILE A 537 -13.10 3.60 0.03
C ILE A 537 -13.21 4.86 -0.82
N ASP A 538 -12.23 5.75 -0.72
CA ASP A 538 -12.28 7.08 -1.33
C ASP A 538 -12.01 7.00 -2.83
N PHE A 539 -10.98 6.25 -3.22
CA PHE A 539 -10.49 6.21 -4.59
C PHE A 539 -11.26 5.20 -5.47
N ALA A 540 -11.64 4.04 -4.96
CA ALA A 540 -12.32 3.01 -5.76
C ALA A 540 -13.83 2.99 -5.51
N LYS A 541 -14.27 2.79 -4.26
CA LYS A 541 -15.68 2.51 -3.93
C LYS A 541 -16.58 3.74 -4.11
N ILE A 542 -16.19 4.90 -3.60
CA ILE A 542 -16.96 6.15 -3.77
C ILE A 542 -16.94 6.60 -5.23
N ALA A 543 -15.77 6.58 -5.89
CA ALA A 543 -15.67 6.90 -7.32
C ALA A 543 -16.58 5.99 -8.17
N TYR A 544 -16.56 4.68 -7.89
CA TYR A 544 -17.45 3.74 -8.54
C TYR A 544 -18.91 4.09 -8.28
N ARG A 545 -19.32 4.37 -7.03
CA ARG A 545 -20.70 4.84 -6.67
C ARG A 545 -21.13 6.09 -7.42
N ALA A 546 -20.21 7.00 -7.72
CA ALA A 546 -20.49 8.21 -8.49
C ALA A 546 -20.64 7.99 -10.01
N SER A 547 -20.19 6.84 -10.54
CA SER A 547 -20.33 6.47 -11.95
C SER A 547 -21.71 5.89 -12.29
N ASN A 548 -22.04 5.84 -13.58
CA ASN A 548 -23.25 5.18 -14.10
C ASN A 548 -23.13 3.65 -14.20
N LYS A 549 -22.00 3.07 -13.76
CA LYS A 549 -21.73 1.62 -13.79
C LYS A 549 -21.58 1.01 -15.19
N VAL A 550 -21.38 1.79 -16.23
CA VAL A 550 -21.04 1.31 -17.59
C VAL A 550 -19.64 1.79 -17.90
N ASN A 551 -18.70 0.86 -18.13
CA ASN A 551 -17.26 1.14 -18.30
C ASN A 551 -16.75 2.17 -17.27
N PRO A 552 -16.81 1.81 -15.97
CA PRO A 552 -16.77 2.78 -14.89
C PRO A 552 -15.43 3.48 -14.74
N LEU A 553 -14.30 2.88 -15.17
CA LEU A 553 -12.96 3.41 -14.91
C LEU A 553 -12.77 4.83 -15.47
N LYS A 554 -13.17 5.09 -16.73
CA LYS A 554 -13.15 6.43 -17.34
C LYS A 554 -13.91 7.48 -16.52
N GLN A 555 -15.05 7.08 -15.95
CA GLN A 555 -15.87 7.98 -15.13
C GLN A 555 -15.27 8.15 -13.73
N MET A 556 -14.67 7.10 -13.18
CA MET A 556 -13.98 7.13 -11.90
C MET A 556 -12.77 8.05 -11.95
N THR A 557 -11.92 7.94 -12.97
CA THR A 557 -10.72 8.79 -13.13
C THR A 557 -11.09 10.26 -13.30
N LEU A 558 -12.09 10.58 -14.15
CA LEU A 558 -12.60 11.94 -14.29
C LEU A 558 -13.22 12.48 -13.00
N TRP A 559 -13.96 11.65 -12.26
CA TRP A 559 -14.53 12.04 -10.98
C TRP A 559 -13.43 12.34 -9.95
N LEU A 560 -12.39 11.50 -9.89
CA LEU A 560 -11.25 11.69 -9.01
C LEU A 560 -10.47 12.96 -9.33
N GLN A 561 -10.19 13.22 -10.60
CA GLN A 561 -9.50 14.44 -11.04
C GLN A 561 -10.25 15.71 -10.59
N ARG A 562 -11.59 15.69 -10.64
CA ARG A 562 -12.42 16.80 -10.12
C ARG A 562 -12.37 16.91 -8.59
N GLN A 563 -12.38 15.80 -7.86
CA GLN A 563 -12.25 15.82 -6.39
C GLN A 563 -10.87 16.34 -5.95
N GLU A 564 -9.81 15.92 -6.64
CA GLU A 564 -8.45 16.41 -6.43
C GLU A 564 -8.37 17.91 -6.71
N ALA A 565 -8.96 18.40 -7.80
CA ALA A 565 -9.00 19.84 -8.12
C ALA A 565 -9.72 20.67 -7.05
N ILE A 566 -10.86 20.19 -6.52
CA ILE A 566 -11.58 20.84 -5.42
C ILE A 566 -10.71 20.87 -4.16
N ASN A 567 -10.08 19.75 -3.81
CA ASN A 567 -9.22 19.70 -2.64
C ASN A 567 -7.99 20.62 -2.80
N ASN A 568 -7.39 20.64 -3.98
CA ASN A 568 -6.27 21.51 -4.30
C ASN A 568 -6.67 22.99 -4.20
N GLN A 569 -7.85 23.36 -4.72
CA GLN A 569 -8.40 24.70 -4.59
C GLN A 569 -8.65 25.10 -3.13
N ARG A 570 -9.21 24.20 -2.33
CA ARG A 570 -9.43 24.42 -0.90
C ARG A 570 -8.12 24.73 -0.18
N ILE A 571 -7.09 23.95 -0.46
CA ILE A 571 -5.76 24.13 0.11
C ILE A 571 -5.17 25.47 -0.35
N TYR A 572 -5.21 25.75 -1.65
CA TYR A 572 -4.67 26.97 -2.24
C TYR A 572 -5.29 28.25 -1.66
N VAL A 573 -6.60 28.26 -1.43
CA VAL A 573 -7.31 29.41 -0.83
C VAL A 573 -6.94 29.60 0.65
N THR A 574 -6.63 28.49 1.34
CA THR A 574 -6.27 28.50 2.77
C THR A 574 -4.82 28.93 2.98
N TRP A 575 -3.92 28.54 2.07
CA TRP A 575 -2.51 28.93 2.03
C TRP A 575 -2.34 30.41 1.65
#